data_AF-A0A090XC30-F1
#
_entry.id   AF-A0A090XC30-F1
#
_cell.length_a   1.000
_cell.length_b   1.000
_cell.length_c   1.000
_cell.angle_alpha   90.00
_cell.angle_beta   90.00
_cell.angle_gamma   90.00
#
_symmetry.space_group_name_H-M   'P 1'
#
loop_
_entity.id
_entity.type
_entity.pdbx_description
1 polymer ?
#
loop_
_entity_poly.entity_id
_entity_poly.type
_entity_poly.pdbx_seq_one_letter_code
_entity_poly.pdbx_strand_id
1 'polypeptide(L)'
;FSNVQPWSPALLLVSSQDLDLCSKTDAQLNILFNCIHGRATDDLKVGLHVLQDWTHCNNDVCFFRRLCGYPHFEEQLQHYLSQREYQELVKLVRQCQQHSTLAVEEMTDTGLVHWTLSFFH
;
A
#
# COMPACT_ATOMS: atom_id res chain seq x y z
N PHE A 1 -50.54 3.06 -15.42
CA PHE A 1 -50.39 2.59 -14.04
C PHE A 1 -49.14 1.71 -13.98
N SER A 2 -48.17 2.15 -13.16
CA SER A 2 -46.97 1.44 -12.62
C SER A 2 -45.94 0.90 -13.64
N ASN A 3 -44.71 1.44 -13.79
CA ASN A 3 -43.59 1.60 -12.82
C ASN A 3 -43.12 0.19 -12.35
N VAL A 4 -41.87 -0.27 -12.50
CA VAL A 4 -40.60 0.25 -11.96
C VAL A 4 -39.39 -0.44 -12.65
N GLN A 5 -38.31 0.31 -12.91
CA GLN A 5 -36.95 -0.15 -13.27
C GLN A 5 -36.35 -1.12 -12.24
N PRO A 6 -35.65 -2.20 -12.65
CA PRO A 6 -34.62 -2.78 -11.80
C PRO A 6 -33.36 -1.94 -11.93
N TRP A 7 -33.20 -0.97 -11.04
CA TRP A 7 -31.93 -0.31 -10.77
C TRP A 7 -31.00 -1.38 -10.21
N SER A 8 -30.14 -1.94 -11.06
CA SER A 8 -28.96 -2.64 -10.58
C SER A 8 -28.13 -1.63 -9.81
N PRO A 9 -27.88 -1.80 -8.50
CA PRO A 9 -26.77 -1.11 -7.88
C PRO A 9 -25.54 -1.69 -8.57
N ALA A 10 -24.91 -0.91 -9.45
CA ALA A 10 -23.53 -1.12 -9.77
C ALA A 10 -22.78 -0.99 -8.44
N LEU A 11 -22.60 -2.12 -7.76
CA LEU A 11 -21.56 -2.32 -6.78
C LEU A 11 -20.27 -1.97 -7.53
N LEU A 12 -19.86 -0.72 -7.38
CA LEU A 12 -18.49 -0.32 -7.59
C LEU A 12 -17.71 -1.12 -6.54
N LEU A 13 -17.37 -2.35 -6.89
CA LEU A 13 -16.21 -3.03 -6.37
C LEU A 13 -15.07 -2.08 -6.72
N VAL A 14 -14.79 -1.12 -5.82
CA VAL A 14 -13.49 -0.47 -5.77
C VAL A 14 -12.56 -1.64 -5.51
N SER A 15 -12.05 -2.19 -6.59
CA SER A 15 -11.45 -3.50 -6.52
C SER A 15 -10.25 -3.35 -5.62
N SER A 16 -10.08 -4.31 -4.74
CA SER A 16 -8.94 -4.51 -3.85
C SER A 16 -7.56 -4.57 -4.53
N GLN A 17 -7.52 -4.25 -5.81
CA GLN A 17 -6.36 -4.26 -6.69
C GLN A 17 -5.45 -3.05 -6.46
N ASP A 18 -5.92 -2.02 -5.75
CA ASP A 18 -5.13 -0.81 -5.49
C ASP A 18 -4.00 -1.03 -4.47
N LEU A 19 -4.09 -2.08 -3.66
CA LEU A 19 -3.05 -2.52 -2.74
C LEU A 19 -2.69 -4.00 -2.99
N ASP A 20 -2.12 -4.31 -4.17
CA ASP A 20 -1.47 -5.61 -4.43
C ASP A 20 -0.14 -5.71 -3.65
N LEU A 21 -0.24 -5.74 -2.33
CA LEU A 21 0.88 -5.86 -1.39
C LEU A 21 1.02 -7.29 -0.88
N CYS A 22 -0.05 -8.06 -0.85
CA CYS A 22 -0.05 -9.41 -0.27
C CYS A 22 0.78 -10.41 -1.07
N SER A 23 0.92 -10.21 -2.39
CA SER A 23 1.75 -11.02 -3.28
C SER A 23 3.26 -10.73 -3.18
N LYS A 24 3.65 -9.60 -2.57
CA LYS A 24 5.04 -9.17 -2.50
C LYS A 24 5.82 -9.94 -1.44
N THR A 25 7.14 -10.05 -1.60
CA THR A 25 8.05 -10.60 -0.58
C THR A 25 8.30 -9.61 0.55
N ASP A 26 8.80 -10.07 1.70
CA ASP A 26 9.10 -9.19 2.84
C ASP A 26 10.14 -8.12 2.49
N ALA A 27 11.13 -8.47 1.67
CA ALA A 27 12.13 -7.52 1.18
C ALA A 27 11.49 -6.43 0.29
N GLN A 28 10.59 -6.82 -0.62
CA GLN A 28 9.86 -5.88 -1.47
C GLN A 28 8.95 -4.96 -0.64
N LEU A 29 8.26 -5.51 0.36
CA LEU A 29 7.45 -4.72 1.29
C LEU A 29 8.30 -3.74 2.09
N ASN A 30 9.46 -4.16 2.60
CA ASN A 30 10.36 -3.30 3.35
C ASN A 30 10.86 -2.10 2.49
N ILE A 31 11.27 -2.36 1.24
CA ILE A 31 11.66 -1.29 0.31
C ILE A 31 10.48 -0.35 0.05
N LEU A 32 9.29 -0.90 -0.18
CA LEU A 32 8.08 -0.12 -0.42
C LEU A 32 7.73 0.78 0.77
N PHE A 33 7.70 0.25 1.98
CA PHE A 33 7.36 1.01 3.19
C PHE A 33 8.41 2.05 3.55
N ASN A 34 9.70 1.80 3.31
CA ASN A 34 10.72 2.82 3.45
C ASN A 34 10.48 4.01 2.50
N CYS A 35 10.07 3.74 1.26
CA CYS A 35 9.68 4.81 0.32
C CYS A 35 8.42 5.56 0.78
N ILE A 36 7.41 4.84 1.30
CA ILE A 36 6.19 5.44 1.83
C ILE A 36 6.50 6.34 3.02
N HIS A 37 7.24 5.85 4.04
CA HIS A 37 7.62 6.64 5.21
C HIS A 37 8.40 7.91 4.88
N GLY A 38 9.23 7.86 3.83
CA GLY A 38 9.97 9.03 3.35
C GLY A 38 9.10 10.10 2.69
N ARG A 39 7.87 9.78 2.28
CA ARG A 39 6.97 10.66 1.50
C ARG A 39 5.61 10.90 2.16
N ALA A 40 5.26 10.10 3.16
CA ALA A 40 4.01 10.18 3.89
C ALA A 40 3.93 11.47 4.70
N THR A 41 2.73 12.05 4.75
CA THR A 41 2.36 13.07 5.72
C THR A 41 2.48 12.53 7.14
N ASP A 42 2.61 13.44 8.10
CA ASP A 42 2.67 13.05 9.51
C ASP A 42 1.37 12.39 9.98
N ASP A 43 0.22 12.81 9.44
CA ASP A 43 -1.08 12.17 9.69
C ASP A 43 -1.10 10.71 9.23
N LEU A 44 -0.61 10.44 8.00
CA LEU A 44 -0.52 9.07 7.50
C LEU A 44 0.47 8.24 8.33
N LYS A 45 1.62 8.78 8.73
CA LYS A 45 2.57 8.07 9.60
C LYS A 45 1.94 7.67 10.93
N VAL A 46 1.16 8.56 11.54
CA VAL A 46 0.40 8.25 12.77
C VAL A 46 -0.61 7.13 12.50
N GLY A 47 -1.35 7.20 11.39
CA GLY A 47 -2.29 6.15 11.00
C GLY A 47 -1.63 4.78 10.81
N LEU A 48 -0.46 4.72 10.17
CA LEU A 48 0.34 3.50 10.03
C LEU A 48 0.82 2.96 11.38
N HIS A 49 1.18 3.84 12.32
CA HIS A 49 1.57 3.42 13.66
C HIS A 49 0.39 2.86 14.47
N VAL A 50 -0.80 3.45 14.35
CA VAL A 50 -2.02 2.91 14.96
C VAL A 50 -2.33 1.50 14.43
N LEU A 51 -2.11 1.27 13.12
CA LEU A 51 -2.25 -0.06 12.53
C LEU A 51 -1.23 -1.06 13.09
N GLN A 52 0.01 -0.64 13.32
CA GLN A 52 1.02 -1.48 13.98
C GLN A 52 0.57 -1.88 15.40
N ASP A 53 0.07 -0.93 16.19
CA ASP A 53 -0.42 -1.19 17.54
C ASP A 53 -1.62 -2.15 17.54
N TRP A 54 -2.61 -1.90 16.69
CA TRP A 54 -3.81 -2.73 16.58
C TRP A 54 -3.48 -4.16 16.14
N THR A 55 -2.56 -4.30 15.20
CA THR A 55 -2.07 -5.60 14.75
C THR A 55 -1.00 -6.19 15.67
N HIS A 56 -0.66 -5.58 16.80
CA HIS A 56 0.44 -6.01 17.68
C HIS A 56 1.74 -6.32 16.93
N CYS A 57 2.05 -5.52 15.91
CA CYS A 57 3.23 -5.63 15.08
C CYS A 57 4.20 -4.49 15.36
N ASN A 58 5.49 -4.73 15.17
CA ASN A 58 6.54 -3.74 15.43
C ASN A 58 7.10 -3.09 14.16
N ASN A 59 6.61 -3.47 12.98
CA ASN A 59 7.03 -2.93 11.70
C ASN A 59 5.93 -3.08 10.64
N ASP A 60 6.13 -2.40 9.51
CA ASP A 60 5.14 -2.32 8.44
C ASP A 60 4.89 -3.66 7.75
N VAL A 61 5.96 -4.43 7.54
CA VAL A 61 5.89 -5.75 6.92
C VAL A 61 5.00 -6.69 7.74
N CYS A 62 5.18 -6.71 9.06
CA CYS A 62 4.40 -7.55 9.97
C CYS A 62 2.91 -7.19 9.91
N PHE A 63 2.55 -5.91 10.05
CA PHE A 63 1.13 -5.57 10.10
C PHE A 63 0.47 -5.83 8.75
N PHE A 64 1.15 -5.56 7.64
CA PHE A 64 0.60 -5.86 6.32
C PHE A 64 0.46 -7.36 6.08
N ARG A 65 1.42 -8.18 6.51
CA ARG A 65 1.28 -9.65 6.45
C ARG A 65 0.09 -10.14 7.27
N ARG A 66 -0.10 -9.57 8.46
CA ARG A 66 -1.25 -9.87 9.31
C ARG A 66 -2.56 -9.44 8.64
N LEU A 67 -2.62 -8.26 8.05
CA LEU A 67 -3.77 -7.76 7.28
C LEU A 67 -4.11 -8.65 6.09
N CYS A 68 -3.11 -9.14 5.35
CA CYS A 68 -3.30 -10.05 4.23
C CYS A 68 -3.94 -11.41 4.62
N GLY A 69 -3.90 -11.76 5.91
CA GLY A 69 -4.62 -12.92 6.44
C GLY A 69 -6.11 -12.69 6.68
N TYR A 70 -6.59 -11.44 6.65
CA TYR A 70 -7.99 -11.10 6.84
C TYR A 70 -8.72 -10.93 5.50
N PRO A 71 -9.89 -11.58 5.31
CA PRO A 71 -10.76 -11.23 4.19
C PRO A 71 -11.23 -9.78 4.34
N HIS A 72 -11.23 -9.02 3.24
CA HIS A 72 -11.66 -7.61 3.20
C HIS A 72 -10.83 -6.64 4.08
N PHE A 73 -9.51 -6.86 4.19
CA PHE A 73 -8.63 -6.00 5.01
C PHE A 73 -8.67 -4.51 4.66
N GLU A 74 -9.07 -4.16 3.44
CA GLU A 74 -9.21 -2.78 2.98
C GLU A 74 -10.35 -2.04 3.66
N GLU A 75 -11.44 -2.74 3.97
CA GLU A 75 -12.54 -2.19 4.75
C GLU A 75 -12.05 -1.88 6.18
N GLN A 76 -11.18 -2.74 6.72
CA GLN A 76 -10.55 -2.50 8.02
C GLN A 76 -9.58 -1.31 7.97
N LEU A 77 -8.77 -1.19 6.91
CA LEU A 77 -7.89 -0.04 6.72
C LEU A 77 -8.66 1.28 6.72
N GLN A 78 -9.85 1.32 6.11
CA GLN A 78 -10.72 2.51 6.10
C GLN A 78 -11.34 2.85 7.47
N HIS A 79 -11.31 1.93 8.44
CA HIS A 79 -11.72 2.22 9.83
C HIS A 79 -10.62 2.90 10.65
N TYR A 80 -9.35 2.61 10.35
CA TYR A 80 -8.21 3.17 11.08
C TYR A 80 -7.60 4.39 10.39
N LEU A 81 -7.67 4.42 9.07
CA LEU A 81 -7.22 5.54 8.26
C LEU A 81 -8.41 6.38 7.86
N SER A 82 -8.29 7.69 8.00
CA SER A 82 -9.25 8.60 7.39
C SER A 82 -9.28 8.41 5.87
N GLN A 83 -10.37 8.81 5.21
CA GLN A 83 -10.45 8.72 3.75
C GLN A 83 -9.27 9.41 3.05
N ARG A 84 -8.74 10.50 3.63
CA ARG A 84 -7.57 11.21 3.09
C ARG A 84 -6.29 10.40 3.23
N GLU A 85 -6.03 9.85 4.42
CA GLU A 85 -4.87 8.99 4.68
C GLU A 85 -4.89 7.73 3.81
N TYR A 86 -6.06 7.10 3.65
CA TYR A 86 -6.19 5.93 2.78
C TYR A 86 -5.88 6.27 1.32
N GLN A 87 -6.43 7.37 0.80
CA GLN A 87 -6.13 7.83 -0.58
C GLN A 87 -4.66 8.20 -0.75
N GLU A 88 -4.04 8.79 0.27
CA GLU A 88 -2.62 9.07 0.28
C GLU A 88 -1.79 7.78 0.24
N LEU A 89 -2.13 6.79 1.07
CA LEU A 89 -1.47 5.49 1.09
C LEU A 89 -1.54 4.82 -0.28
N VAL A 90 -2.73 4.75 -0.90
CA VAL A 90 -2.90 4.19 -2.25
C VAL A 90 -2.03 4.92 -3.27
N LYS A 91 -2.00 6.26 -3.22
CA LYS A 91 -1.18 7.08 -4.11
C LYS A 91 0.31 6.78 -3.92
N LEU A 92 0.79 6.72 -2.67
CA LEU A 92 2.19 6.47 -2.35
C LEU A 92 2.61 5.05 -2.70
N VAL A 93 1.74 4.06 -2.48
CA VAL A 93 1.96 2.68 -2.91
C VAL A 93 2.19 2.64 -4.43
N ARG A 94 1.33 3.25 -5.23
CA ARG A 94 1.51 3.29 -6.70
C ARG A 94 2.83 3.97 -7.10
N GLN A 95 3.15 5.12 -6.49
CA GLN A 95 4.38 5.86 -6.78
C GLN A 95 5.64 5.08 -6.41
N CYS A 96 5.67 4.48 -5.22
CA CYS A 96 6.81 3.72 -4.72
C CYS A 96 6.97 2.35 -5.39
N GLN A 97 5.87 1.74 -5.87
CA GLN A 97 5.92 0.55 -6.71
C GLN A 97 6.55 0.83 -8.08
N GLN A 98 6.17 1.92 -8.75
CA GLN A 98 6.78 2.29 -10.04
C GLN A 98 8.28 2.52 -9.92
N HIS A 99 8.72 3.17 -8.83
CA HIS A 99 10.14 3.38 -8.56
C HIS A 99 10.91 2.09 -8.24
N SER A 100 10.26 1.08 -7.67
CA SER A 100 10.91 -0.20 -7.37
C SER A 100 11.00 -1.14 -8.57
N THR A 101 10.05 -1.09 -9.51
CA THR A 101 10.14 -1.86 -10.76
C THR A 101 11.29 -1.36 -11.65
N LEU A 102 11.47 -0.04 -11.78
CA LEU A 102 12.57 0.53 -12.55
C LEU A 102 13.94 0.13 -11.99
N ALA A 103 14.09 0.08 -10.65
CA ALA A 103 15.32 -0.35 -10.01
C ALA A 103 15.62 -1.85 -10.18
N VAL A 104 14.60 -2.69 -10.39
CA VAL A 104 14.76 -4.14 -10.59
C VAL A 104 15.03 -4.48 -12.05
N GLU A 105 14.42 -3.78 -13.01
CA GLU A 105 14.69 -3.98 -14.44
C GLU A 105 16.08 -3.48 -14.85
N GLU A 106 16.56 -2.38 -14.25
CA GLU A 106 17.93 -1.88 -14.45
C GLU A 106 19.00 -2.88 -13.94
N MET A 107 18.66 -3.74 -12.98
CA MET A 107 19.56 -4.78 -12.47
C MET A 107 19.70 -6.00 -13.38
N THR A 108 18.73 -6.26 -14.27
CA THR A 108 18.77 -7.44 -15.15
C THR A 108 19.56 -7.23 -16.44
N ASP A 109 19.75 -5.98 -16.89
CA ASP A 109 20.43 -5.69 -18.16
C ASP A 109 21.95 -5.44 -17.99
N THR A 110 22.39 -4.96 -16.84
CA THR A 110 23.82 -4.72 -16.57
C THR A 110 24.27 -5.51 -15.36
N GLY A 111 24.90 -6.67 -15.57
CA GLY A 111 25.50 -7.50 -14.54
C GLY A 111 26.70 -6.86 -13.80
N LEU A 112 26.54 -5.66 -13.25
CA LEU A 112 27.54 -4.95 -12.48
C LEU A 112 26.90 -4.32 -11.23
N VAL A 113 27.36 -4.77 -10.06
CA VAL A 113 26.99 -4.23 -8.75
C VAL A 113 27.49 -2.78 -8.65
N HIS A 114 26.59 -1.81 -8.61
CA HIS A 114 26.94 -0.46 -8.15
C HIS A 114 25.80 0.15 -7.33
N TRP A 115 25.81 -0.14 -6.03
CA TRP A 115 24.97 0.54 -5.05
C TRP A 115 25.57 1.91 -4.74
N THR A 116 25.18 2.94 -5.48
CA THR A 116 25.39 4.33 -5.06
C THR A 116 24.06 5.00 -4.79
N LEU A 117 23.81 5.15 -3.49
CA LEU A 117 22.75 5.94 -2.85
C LEU A 117 22.54 7.28 -3.57
N SER A 118 21.30 7.52 -4.01
CA SER A 118 20.82 8.88 -4.31
C SER A 118 19.65 9.18 -3.39
N PHE A 119 19.97 9.39 -2.11
CA PHE A 119 19.16 10.24 -1.25
C PHE A 119 19.75 11.64 -1.41
N PHE A 120 19.03 12.57 -2.03
CA PHE A 120 19.02 14.01 -1.75
C PHE A 120 18.18 14.71 -2.83
N HIS A 121 16.99 15.18 -2.45
CA HIS A 121 16.49 16.49 -2.88
C HIS A 121 15.46 16.99 -1.87
#